data_AF-A0A968D591-F1
#
_entry.id   AF-A0A968D591-F1
#
_cell.length_a   1.000
_cell.length_b   1.000
_cell.length_c   1.000
_cell.angle_alpha   90.00
_cell.angle_beta   90.00
_cell.angle_gamma   90.00
#
_symmetry.space_group_name_H-M   'P 1'
#
loop_
_entity.id
_entity.type
_entity.pdbx_description
1 polymer ?
#
loop_
_entity_poly.entity_id
_entity_poly.type
_entity_poly.pdbx_seq_one_letter_code
_entity_poly.pdbx_strand_id
1 'polypeptide(L)'
;GAIVTGMIATSGDEAFVMLAQFPKQALLLFGILFVLAIPLGWLADLVARALHIRPCEDCELHEIHADESVRGHYLKEHVWNHILKRHIWRVFLWTFLALLFVKLGLQYWQLEGFVREHLGLVLILSVLVGIIPESGPHLVFVMMFANGLIPFSVLLASSIAQDGHGLLPLLSYTVRDTFLIK
;
A
#
# COMPACT_ATOMS: atom_id res chain seq x y z
N GLY A 1 -3.44 15.58 -7.73
CA GLY A 1 -3.62 14.83 -8.99
C GLY A 1 -2.58 13.74 -9.11
N ALA A 2 -1.38 14.07 -9.58
CA ALA A 2 -0.34 13.09 -9.91
C ALA A 2 0.01 12.10 -8.77
N ILE A 3 0.11 12.58 -7.52
CA ILE A 3 0.38 11.73 -6.34
C ILE A 3 -0.75 10.71 -6.13
N VAL A 4 -2.01 11.18 -6.13
CA VAL A 4 -3.21 10.32 -6.02
C VAL A 4 -3.27 9.29 -7.15
N THR A 5 -3.00 9.71 -8.39
CA THR A 5 -2.94 8.80 -9.54
C THR A 5 -1.86 7.73 -9.33
N GLY A 6 -0.66 8.11 -8.87
CA GLY A 6 0.41 7.17 -8.59
C GLY A 6 0.05 6.17 -7.48
N MET A 7 -0.56 6.64 -6.40
CA MET A 7 -0.99 5.79 -5.29
C MET A 7 -2.03 4.74 -5.74
N ILE A 8 -3.05 5.15 -6.49
CA ILE A 8 -4.13 4.25 -6.94
C ILE A 8 -3.64 3.30 -8.05
N ALA A 9 -2.80 3.77 -8.98
CA ALA A 9 -2.32 2.98 -10.10
C ALA A 9 -1.32 1.89 -9.71
N THR A 10 -0.71 1.99 -8.52
CA THR A 10 0.33 1.07 -8.05
C THR A 10 -0.19 0.17 -6.93
N SER A 11 0.19 -1.10 -6.95
CA SER A 11 -0.23 -2.09 -5.95
C SER A 11 0.94 -2.52 -5.05
N GLY A 12 1.83 -1.59 -4.70
CA GLY A 12 2.87 -1.85 -3.70
C GLY A 12 3.83 -3.00 -4.02
N ASP A 13 4.49 -3.51 -2.97
CA ASP A 13 5.40 -4.66 -3.04
C ASP A 13 4.65 -5.99 -3.19
N GLU A 14 3.35 -6.04 -2.89
CA GLU A 14 2.56 -7.27 -3.09
C GLU A 14 2.28 -7.57 -4.57
N ALA A 15 2.52 -6.62 -5.48
CA ALA A 15 2.49 -6.86 -6.91
C ALA A 15 3.35 -8.08 -7.32
N PHE A 16 4.50 -8.30 -6.67
CA PHE A 16 5.34 -9.49 -6.91
C PHE A 16 4.62 -10.80 -6.55
N VAL A 17 3.90 -10.81 -5.42
CA VAL A 17 3.15 -11.98 -4.95
C VAL A 17 1.94 -12.23 -5.86
N MET A 18 1.24 -11.17 -6.27
CA MET A 18 0.10 -11.27 -7.19
C MET A 18 0.51 -11.83 -8.56
N LEU A 19 1.63 -11.35 -9.11
CA LEU A 19 2.17 -11.86 -10.37
C LEU A 19 2.63 -13.32 -10.25
N ALA A 20 3.14 -13.74 -9.10
CA ALA A 20 3.56 -15.11 -8.86
C ALA A 20 2.37 -16.08 -8.68
N GLN A 21 1.33 -15.66 -7.95
CA GLN A 21 0.19 -16.53 -7.58
C GLN A 21 -0.92 -16.52 -8.64
N PHE A 22 -1.26 -15.35 -9.21
CA PHE A 22 -2.40 -15.18 -10.12
C PHE A 22 -2.11 -14.15 -11.23
N PRO A 23 -1.14 -14.42 -12.14
CA PRO A 23 -0.63 -13.42 -13.09
C PRO A 23 -1.69 -12.78 -13.98
N LYS A 24 -2.70 -13.55 -14.43
CA LYS A 24 -3.77 -13.02 -15.30
C LYS A 24 -4.64 -12.01 -14.57
N GLN A 25 -5.06 -12.33 -13.35
CA GLN A 25 -5.88 -11.48 -12.51
C GLN A 25 -5.10 -10.26 -12.04
N ALA A 26 -3.79 -10.41 -11.77
CA ALA A 26 -2.91 -9.30 -11.43
C ALA A 26 -2.80 -8.28 -12.58
N LEU A 27 -2.57 -8.74 -13.82
CA LEU A 27 -2.52 -7.85 -14.99
C LEU A 27 -3.86 -7.16 -15.24
N LEU A 28 -4.98 -7.87 -15.06
CA LEU A 28 -6.31 -7.28 -15.16
C LEU A 28 -6.52 -6.20 -14.08
N LEU A 29 -6.13 -6.48 -12.83
CA LEU A 29 -6.20 -5.55 -11.72
C LEU A 29 -5.39 -4.28 -12.03
N PHE A 30 -4.14 -4.42 -12.45
CA PHE A 30 -3.28 -3.28 -12.80
C PHE A 30 -3.86 -2.46 -13.94
N GLY A 31 -4.44 -3.11 -14.96
CA GLY A 31 -5.12 -2.42 -16.06
C GLY A 31 -6.34 -1.62 -15.57
N ILE A 32 -7.17 -2.21 -14.71
CA ILE A 32 -8.34 -1.52 -14.12
C ILE A 32 -7.90 -0.34 -13.26
N LEU A 33 -6.93 -0.54 -12.37
CA LEU A 33 -6.39 0.51 -11.50
C LEU A 33 -5.80 1.67 -12.31
N PHE A 34 -5.07 1.37 -13.38
CA PHE A 34 -4.52 2.39 -14.28
C PHE A 34 -5.63 3.26 -14.90
N VAL A 35 -6.69 2.63 -15.43
CA VAL A 35 -7.82 3.35 -16.04
C VAL A 35 -8.60 4.15 -15.00
N LEU A 36 -8.79 3.63 -13.78
CA LEU A 36 -9.49 4.31 -12.69
C LEU A 36 -8.68 5.46 -12.08
N ALA A 37 -7.35 5.34 -12.03
CA ALA A 37 -6.48 6.34 -11.42
C ALA A 37 -6.45 7.68 -12.18
N ILE A 38 -6.71 7.67 -13.49
CA ILE A 38 -6.76 8.88 -14.32
C ILE A 38 -7.93 9.80 -13.93
N PRO A 39 -9.21 9.36 -13.99
CA PRO A 39 -10.34 10.21 -13.59
C PRO A 39 -10.30 10.56 -12.10
N LEU A 40 -9.85 9.65 -11.23
CA LEU A 40 -9.72 9.93 -9.79
C LEU A 40 -8.63 10.97 -9.51
N GLY A 41 -7.52 10.94 -10.24
CA GLY A 41 -6.48 11.97 -10.16
C GLY A 41 -6.97 13.34 -10.60
N TRP A 42 -7.73 13.40 -11.69
CA TRP A 42 -8.35 14.64 -12.17
C TRP A 42 -9.38 15.18 -11.16
N LEU A 43 -10.21 14.31 -10.60
CA LEU A 43 -11.14 14.67 -9.52
C LEU A 43 -10.39 15.20 -8.29
N ALA A 44 -9.28 14.59 -7.92
CA ALA A 44 -8.47 15.04 -6.79
C ALA A 44 -7.88 16.44 -7.03
N ASP A 45 -7.48 16.79 -8.26
CA ASP A 45 -7.06 18.16 -8.59
C ASP A 45 -8.20 19.17 -8.47
N LEU A 46 -9.43 18.78 -8.83
CA LEU A 46 -10.61 19.62 -8.67
C LEU A 46 -10.90 19.88 -7.18
N VAL A 47 -10.84 18.83 -6.36
CA VAL A 47 -11.03 18.92 -4.90
C VAL A 47 -9.92 19.75 -4.25
N ALA A 48 -8.66 19.55 -4.66
CA ALA A 48 -7.53 20.32 -4.13
C ALA A 48 -7.65 21.83 -4.41
N ARG A 49 -8.12 22.20 -5.62
CA ARG A 49 -8.42 23.60 -5.95
C ARG A 49 -9.58 24.15 -5.12
N ALA A 50 -10.63 23.36 -4.91
CA ALA A 50 -11.76 23.75 -4.07
C ALA A 50 -11.32 24.00 -2.61
N LEU A 51 -10.46 23.13 -2.07
CA LEU A 51 -9.92 23.24 -0.72
C LEU A 51 -8.77 24.25 -0.56
N HIS A 52 -8.36 24.93 -1.64
CA HIS A 52 -7.25 25.90 -1.65
C HIS A 52 -5.95 25.34 -1.05
N ILE A 53 -5.66 24.06 -1.32
CA ILE A 53 -4.39 23.44 -0.93
C ILE A 53 -3.29 24.13 -1.75
N ARG A 54 -2.48 24.96 -1.10
CA ARG A 54 -1.30 25.56 -1.72
C ARG A 54 -0.22 24.49 -1.77
N PRO A 55 0.22 24.02 -2.96
CA PRO A 55 1.44 23.22 -3.03
C PRO A 55 2.56 24.09 -2.47
N CYS A 56 3.29 23.60 -1.46
CA CYS A 56 4.45 24.33 -0.95
C CYS A 56 5.44 24.59 -2.09
N GLU A 57 5.83 25.86 -2.23
CA GLU A 57 6.76 26.34 -3.24
C GLU A 57 8.21 26.31 -2.74
N ASP A 58 8.47 25.65 -1.61
CA ASP A 58 9.82 25.40 -1.10
C ASP A 58 10.33 24.05 -1.62
N CYS A 59 10.64 24.03 -2.91
CA CYS A 59 11.64 23.12 -3.45
C CYS A 59 13.04 23.65 -3.08
N GLU A 60 13.42 23.56 -1.81
CA GLU A 60 14.83 23.28 -1.55
C GLU A 60 15.04 21.83 -2.00
N LEU A 61 15.42 21.68 -3.28
CA LEU A 61 16.12 20.50 -3.72
C LEU A 61 17.18 20.24 -2.66
N HIS A 62 17.04 19.15 -1.90
CA HIS A 62 18.17 18.62 -1.16
C HIS A 62 19.25 18.40 -2.21
N GLU A 63 20.25 19.29 -2.22
CA GLU A 63 21.47 19.10 -2.98
C GLU A 63 22.02 17.76 -2.52
N ILE A 64 21.84 16.74 -3.35
CA ILE A 64 22.49 15.46 -3.14
C ILE A 64 23.97 15.76 -3.33
N HIS A 65 24.68 16.00 -2.24
CA HIS A 65 26.13 16.12 -2.25
C HIS A 65 26.69 14.84 -2.89
N ALA A 66 27.10 14.97 -4.15
CA ALA A 66 27.80 13.94 -4.89
C ALA A 66 29.23 13.87 -4.38
N ASP A 67 29.41 13.32 -3.17
CA ASP A 67 30.73 12.94 -2.68
C ASP A 67 30.82 11.40 -2.62
N GLU A 68 31.71 10.84 -3.43
CA GLU A 68 31.94 9.39 -3.56
C GLU A 68 32.41 8.74 -2.24
N SER A 69 32.90 9.53 -1.28
CA SER A 69 33.33 9.06 0.05
C SER A 69 32.16 8.72 1.00
N VAL A 70 30.93 9.17 0.69
CA VAL A 70 29.74 9.05 1.55
C VAL A 70 29.05 7.68 1.45
N ARG A 71 29.28 6.91 0.37
CA ARG A 71 28.61 5.62 0.14
C ARG A 71 28.89 4.60 1.24
N GLY A 72 30.13 4.53 1.73
CA GLY A 72 30.54 3.60 2.78
C GLY A 72 29.92 3.92 4.14
N HIS A 73 29.87 5.20 4.50
CA HIS A 73 29.26 5.70 5.73
C HIS A 73 27.74 5.54 5.71
N TYR A 74 27.09 5.92 4.60
CA TYR A 74 25.64 5.80 4.45
C TYR A 74 25.15 4.34 4.46
N LEU A 75 25.84 3.43 3.74
CA LEU A 75 25.47 2.00 3.74
C LEU A 75 25.66 1.36 5.13
N LYS A 76 26.74 1.69 5.83
CA LYS A 76 27.07 1.03 7.11
C LYS A 76 26.28 1.62 8.30
N GLU A 77 26.05 2.92 8.33
CA GLU A 77 25.33 3.53 9.44
C GLU A 77 23.82 3.62 9.19
N HIS A 78 23.40 4.13 8.03
CA HIS A 78 21.97 4.31 7.74
C HIS A 78 21.29 3.03 7.25
N VAL A 79 21.87 2.30 6.30
CA VAL A 79 21.22 1.07 5.80
C VAL A 79 21.39 -0.08 6.79
N TRP A 80 22.60 -0.33 7.30
CA TRP A 80 22.87 -1.49 8.15
C TRP A 80 22.48 -1.28 9.62
N ASN A 81 22.96 -0.22 10.28
CA ASN A 81 22.70 -0.01 11.70
C ASN A 81 21.29 0.55 11.99
N HIS A 82 20.72 1.35 11.08
CA HIS A 82 19.40 1.94 11.30
C HIS A 82 18.27 1.10 10.68
N ILE A 83 18.25 0.92 9.35
CA ILE A 83 17.15 0.21 8.67
C ILE A 83 17.18 -1.29 9.00
N LEU A 84 18.32 -1.96 8.80
CA LEU A 84 18.39 -3.41 8.94
C LEU A 84 18.28 -3.87 10.40
N LYS A 85 18.98 -3.25 11.35
CA LYS A 85 18.92 -3.70 12.76
C LYS A 85 17.64 -3.31 13.49
N ARG A 86 17.01 -2.17 13.20
CA ARG A 86 15.81 -1.72 13.94
C ARG A 86 14.50 -2.03 13.24
N HIS A 87 14.41 -1.81 11.93
CA HIS A 87 13.13 -1.87 11.23
C HIS A 87 12.84 -3.25 10.65
N ILE A 88 13.85 -3.96 10.12
CA ILE A 88 13.59 -5.25 9.45
C ILE A 88 12.94 -6.26 10.39
N TRP A 89 13.39 -6.35 11.65
CA TRP A 89 12.85 -7.31 12.61
C TRP A 89 11.40 -7.00 12.96
N ARG A 90 11.03 -5.72 13.07
CA ARG A 90 9.66 -5.31 13.39
C ARG A 90 8.71 -5.55 12.22
N VAL A 91 9.11 -5.16 11.02
CA VAL A 91 8.33 -5.38 9.79
C VAL A 91 8.21 -6.88 9.50
N PHE A 92 9.30 -7.63 9.62
CA PHE A 92 9.29 -9.09 9.45
C PHE A 92 8.42 -9.79 10.48
N LEU A 93 8.56 -9.50 11.78
CA LEU A 93 7.70 -10.14 12.79
C LEU A 93 6.23 -9.82 12.54
N TRP A 94 5.90 -8.55 12.27
CA TRP A 94 4.50 -8.16 12.13
C TRP A 94 3.87 -8.74 10.86
N THR A 95 4.58 -8.73 9.72
CA THR A 95 4.12 -9.39 8.48
C THR A 95 4.02 -10.91 8.64
N PHE A 96 5.04 -11.54 9.22
CA PHE A 96 5.03 -12.99 9.46
C PHE A 96 3.87 -13.40 10.37
N LEU A 97 3.65 -12.67 11.46
CA LEU A 97 2.62 -13.00 12.45
C LEU A 97 1.22 -12.71 11.90
N ALA A 98 1.04 -11.67 11.09
CA ALA A 98 -0.21 -11.41 10.37
C ALA A 98 -0.54 -12.54 9.37
N LEU A 99 0.43 -12.96 8.56
CA LEU A 99 0.27 -14.08 7.63
C LEU A 99 0.00 -15.40 8.36
N LEU A 100 0.71 -15.65 9.47
CA LEU A 100 0.50 -16.82 10.31
C LEU A 100 -0.90 -16.82 10.92
N PHE A 101 -1.37 -15.68 11.43
CA PHE A 101 -2.72 -15.53 11.98
C PHE A 101 -3.79 -15.87 10.95
N VAL A 102 -3.67 -15.36 9.73
CA VAL A 102 -4.60 -15.66 8.63
C VAL A 102 -4.58 -17.15 8.31
N LYS A 103 -3.38 -17.75 8.18
CA LYS A 103 -3.24 -19.18 7.89
C LYS A 103 -3.85 -20.06 8.97
N LEU A 104 -3.61 -19.74 10.24
CA LEU A 104 -4.18 -20.45 11.38
C LEU A 104 -5.70 -20.25 11.43
N GLY A 105 -6.20 -19.05 11.19
CA GLY A 105 -7.63 -18.79 11.10
C GLY A 105 -8.32 -19.63 10.01
N LEU A 106 -7.66 -19.83 8.87
CA LEU A 106 -8.19 -20.65 7.79
C LEU A 106 -8.23 -22.13 8.17
N GLN A 107 -7.20 -22.61 8.88
CA GLN A 107 -7.08 -24.01 9.26
C GLN A 107 -7.97 -24.39 10.46
N TYR A 108 -8.16 -23.49 11.43
CA TYR A 108 -8.81 -23.81 12.70
C TYR A 108 -10.21 -23.17 12.86
N TRP A 109 -10.52 -22.06 12.20
CA TRP A 109 -11.71 -21.24 12.50
C TRP A 109 -12.85 -21.32 11.48
N GLN A 110 -12.78 -22.17 10.44
CA GLN A 110 -13.74 -22.20 9.32
C GLN A 110 -14.01 -20.80 8.71
N LEU A 111 -12.96 -19.98 8.59
CA LEU A 111 -13.03 -18.63 8.01
C LEU A 111 -13.72 -18.57 6.64
N GLU A 112 -13.66 -19.65 5.85
CA GLU A 112 -14.35 -19.74 4.56
C GLU A 112 -15.87 -19.57 4.67
N GLY A 113 -16.51 -20.20 5.67
CA GLY A 113 -17.95 -20.08 5.89
C GLY A 113 -18.33 -18.66 6.33
N PHE A 114 -17.57 -18.11 7.27
CA PHE A 114 -17.77 -16.75 7.78
C PHE A 114 -17.62 -15.69 6.69
N VAL A 115 -16.55 -15.77 5.89
CA VAL A 115 -16.28 -14.82 4.80
C VAL A 115 -17.38 -14.85 3.75
N ARG A 116 -17.89 -16.03 3.39
CA ARG A 116 -18.99 -16.16 2.42
C ARG A 116 -20.30 -15.60 2.93
N GLU A 117 -20.61 -15.79 4.21
CA GLU A 117 -21.84 -15.28 4.82
C GLU A 117 -21.78 -13.76 5.05
N HIS A 118 -20.59 -13.19 5.28
CA HIS A 118 -20.39 -11.79 5.68
C HIS A 118 -19.56 -10.99 4.66
N LEU A 119 -19.70 -11.28 3.36
CA LEU A 119 -18.94 -10.62 2.29
C LEU A 119 -18.98 -9.09 2.34
N GLY A 120 -20.13 -8.50 2.69
CA GLY A 120 -20.28 -7.05 2.84
C GLY A 120 -19.41 -6.47 3.95
N LEU A 121 -19.30 -7.15 5.10
CA LEU A 121 -18.42 -6.74 6.19
C LEU A 121 -16.95 -6.89 5.79
N VAL A 122 -16.60 -7.97 5.09
CA VAL A 122 -15.22 -8.20 4.61
C VAL A 122 -14.79 -7.10 3.64
N LEU A 123 -15.68 -6.62 2.78
CA LEU A 123 -15.40 -5.49 1.88
C LEU A 123 -15.17 -4.18 2.63
N ILE A 124 -15.98 -3.87 3.64
CA ILE A 124 -15.79 -2.66 4.46
C ILE A 124 -14.47 -2.76 5.23
N LEU A 125 -14.21 -3.92 5.83
CA LEU A 125 -12.96 -4.18 6.54
C LEU A 125 -11.74 -4.07 5.62
N SER A 126 -11.84 -4.53 4.37
CA SER A 126 -10.71 -4.46 3.43
C SER A 126 -10.37 -3.03 3.03
N VAL A 127 -11.37 -2.15 2.90
CA VAL A 127 -11.17 -0.72 2.68
C VAL A 127 -10.55 -0.06 3.92
N LEU A 128 -11.10 -0.32 5.11
CA LEU A 128 -10.59 0.26 6.36
C LEU A 128 -9.13 -0.16 6.64
N VAL A 129 -8.82 -1.43 6.40
CA VAL A 129 -7.46 -1.96 6.56
C VAL A 129 -6.53 -1.42 5.48
N GLY A 130 -7.02 -1.14 4.27
CA GLY A 130 -6.25 -0.50 3.20
C GLY A 130 -5.79 0.93 3.52
N ILE A 131 -6.50 1.65 4.40
CA ILE A 131 -6.10 2.99 4.86
C ILE A 131 -4.83 2.94 5.74
N ILE A 132 -4.48 1.77 6.28
CA ILE A 132 -3.27 1.62 7.10
C ILE A 132 -2.05 1.72 6.18
N PRO A 133 -1.12 2.66 6.44
CA PRO A 133 0.01 2.96 5.56
C PRO A 133 1.14 1.94 5.72
N GLU A 134 0.84 0.68 5.43
CA GLU A 134 1.71 -0.50 5.57
C GLU A 134 1.38 -1.50 4.44
N SER A 135 2.38 -2.26 3.97
CA SER A 135 2.19 -3.30 2.94
C SER A 135 1.65 -4.62 3.52
N GLY A 136 1.92 -4.91 4.79
CA GLY A 136 1.50 -6.16 5.43
C GLY A 136 -0.03 -6.40 5.53
N PRO A 137 -0.87 -5.41 5.88
CA PRO A 137 -2.31 -5.62 5.96
C PRO A 137 -2.95 -5.97 4.62
N HIS A 138 -2.48 -5.36 3.51
CA HIS A 138 -3.03 -5.64 2.19
C HIS A 138 -2.64 -7.03 1.68
N LEU A 139 -1.42 -7.49 1.98
CA LEU A 139 -0.96 -8.84 1.65
C LEU A 139 -1.89 -9.95 2.19
N VAL A 140 -2.58 -9.70 3.31
CA VAL A 140 -3.60 -10.62 3.83
C VAL A 140 -4.71 -10.85 2.82
N PHE A 141 -5.24 -9.79 2.20
CA PHE A 141 -6.30 -9.90 1.20
C PHE A 141 -5.79 -10.56 -0.09
N VAL A 142 -4.56 -10.26 -0.51
CA VAL A 142 -3.90 -10.95 -1.64
C VAL A 142 -3.85 -12.45 -1.39
N MET A 143 -3.43 -12.89 -0.20
CA MET A 143 -3.37 -14.30 0.14
C MET A 143 -4.77 -14.92 0.27
N MET A 144 -5.75 -14.21 0.83
CA MET A 144 -7.12 -14.70 0.89
C MET A 144 -7.72 -14.89 -0.51
N PHE A 145 -7.41 -14.00 -1.46
CA PHE A 145 -7.84 -14.12 -2.85
C PHE A 145 -7.13 -15.28 -3.55
N ALA A 146 -5.82 -15.44 -3.34
CA ALA A 146 -5.05 -16.56 -3.88
C ALA A 146 -5.60 -17.92 -3.42
N ASN A 147 -6.14 -18.00 -2.20
CA ASN A 147 -6.78 -19.21 -1.66
C ASN A 147 -8.28 -19.33 -2.04
N GLY A 148 -8.83 -18.42 -2.85
CA GLY A 148 -10.22 -18.47 -3.32
C GLY A 148 -11.28 -18.09 -2.29
N LEU A 149 -10.91 -17.40 -1.21
CA LEU A 149 -11.81 -17.07 -0.10
C LEU A 149 -12.58 -15.79 -0.33
N ILE A 150 -11.92 -14.78 -0.91
CA ILE A 150 -12.53 -13.48 -1.20
C ILE A 150 -12.72 -13.30 -2.71
N PRO A 151 -13.77 -12.59 -3.14
CA PRO A 151 -13.97 -12.27 -4.53
C PRO A 151 -13.02 -11.16 -5.00
N PHE A 152 -12.87 -11.05 -6.32
CA PHE A 152 -12.06 -10.01 -6.97
C PHE A 152 -12.46 -8.58 -6.55
N SER A 153 -13.73 -8.35 -6.23
CA SER A 153 -14.22 -7.04 -5.78
C SER A 153 -13.59 -6.59 -4.45
N VAL A 154 -13.37 -7.51 -3.50
CA VAL A 154 -12.74 -7.20 -2.21
C VAL A 154 -11.26 -6.87 -2.43
N LEU A 155 -10.58 -7.65 -3.29
CA LEU A 155 -9.19 -7.38 -3.67
C LEU A 155 -9.07 -5.99 -4.33
N LEU A 156 -9.89 -5.72 -5.36
CA LEU A 156 -9.91 -4.43 -6.05
C LEU A 156 -10.18 -3.27 -5.08
N ALA A 157 -11.19 -3.39 -4.22
CA ALA A 157 -11.51 -2.35 -3.23
C ALA A 157 -10.33 -2.11 -2.28
N SER A 158 -9.69 -3.17 -1.79
CA SER A 158 -8.52 -3.06 -0.93
C SER A 158 -7.31 -2.48 -1.65
N SER A 159 -7.12 -2.74 -2.95
CA SER A 159 -5.99 -2.19 -3.73
C SER A 159 -6.19 -0.72 -4.07
N ILE A 160 -7.43 -0.29 -4.30
CA ILE A 160 -7.76 1.15 -4.45
C ILE A 160 -7.58 1.87 -3.11
N ALA A 161 -8.02 1.24 -2.01
CA ALA A 161 -7.92 1.81 -0.68
C ALA A 161 -6.49 1.81 -0.13
N GLN A 162 -5.56 1.06 -0.72
CA GLN A 162 -4.17 1.02 -0.28
C GLN A 162 -3.40 2.28 -0.71
N ASP A 163 -2.38 2.61 0.06
CA ASP A 163 -1.56 3.81 -0.10
C ASP A 163 -0.48 3.75 -1.20
N GLY A 164 -0.26 2.57 -1.79
CA GLY A 164 0.92 2.33 -2.65
C GLY A 164 2.22 2.75 -1.96
N HIS A 165 3.27 3.02 -2.73
CA HIS A 165 4.53 3.57 -2.19
C HIS A 165 4.55 5.10 -2.09
N GLY A 166 3.49 5.78 -2.55
CA GLY A 166 3.43 7.24 -2.61
C GLY A 166 3.24 7.92 -1.26
N LEU A 167 2.67 7.23 -0.27
CA LEU A 167 2.31 7.83 1.00
C LEU A 167 3.48 7.97 1.98
N LEU A 168 4.43 7.02 2.00
CA LEU A 168 5.57 7.05 2.93
C LEU A 168 6.46 8.30 2.75
N PRO A 169 6.83 8.70 1.52
CA PRO A 169 7.53 9.96 1.30
C PRO A 169 6.70 11.17 1.74
N LEU A 170 5.39 11.15 1.51
CA LEU A 170 4.53 12.28 1.83
C LEU A 170 4.32 12.44 3.34
N LEU A 171 4.23 11.32 4.08
CA LEU A 171 4.18 11.27 5.53
C LEU A 171 5.46 11.81 6.16
N SER A 172 6.60 11.66 5.47
CA SER A 172 7.88 12.26 5.92
C SER A 172 7.92 13.79 5.78
N TYR A 173 7.12 14.36 4.87
CA TYR A 173 7.07 15.80 4.61
C TYR A 173 5.97 16.49 5.43
N THR A 174 4.71 16.02 5.33
CA THR A 174 3.57 16.62 6.04
C THR A 174 2.49 15.60 6.37
N VAL A 175 2.33 15.28 7.66
CA VAL A 175 1.26 14.38 8.15
C VAL A 175 -0.15 14.88 7.78
N ARG A 176 -0.38 16.20 7.84
CA ARG A 176 -1.69 16.79 7.51
C ARG A 176 -2.09 16.54 6.05
N ASP A 177 -1.16 16.77 5.13
CA ASP A 177 -1.42 16.60 3.70
C ASP A 177 -1.55 15.12 3.35
N THR A 178 -0.83 14.23 4.05
CA THR A 178 -1.02 12.78 3.97
C THR A 178 -2.46 12.36 4.23
N PHE A 179 -3.04 12.84 5.33
CA PHE A 179 -4.43 12.51 5.66
C PHE A 179 -5.46 13.25 4.80
N LEU A 180 -5.13 14.39 4.20
CA LEU A 180 -6.03 15.11 3.29
C LEU A 180 -6.09 14.50 1.90
N ILE A 181 -5.01 13.85 1.47
CA ILE A 181 -4.91 13.15 0.18
C ILE A 181 -5.65 11.81 0.21
N LYS A 182 -5.78 11.22 1.41
CA LYS A 182 -6.45 9.94 1.64
C LYS A 182 -7.95 10.10 1.84
#